data_AF-A0ABC8LVW2-F1
#
_entry.id   AF-A0ABC8LVW2-F1
#
_cell.length_a   1.000
_cell.length_b   1.000
_cell.length_c   1.000
_cell.angle_alpha   90.00
_cell.angle_beta   90.00
_cell.angle_gamma   90.00
#
_symmetry.space_group_name_H-M   'P 1'
#
loop_
_entity.id
_entity.type
_entity.pdbx_description
1 polymer ?
#
loop_
_entity_poly.entity_id
_entity_poly.type
_entity_poly.pdbx_seq_one_letter_code
_entity_poly.pdbx_strand_id
1 'polypeptide(L)'
;MMTIIGTTEDDIIVDQVTSQDTVDDFELGKDEVVDVKDKEIKPVNPCCKGKKLRVLDIDYTLFDHHLHEFLTAAYAEYDIILWSATSMKCVELKMGELGVLNNPNYKITGLLDHLAMITSYIAQNTIMFNDLRRNFVMNPQNGLKIRPFRKAHVNRDKDDELIMLTQYLLAIAELDDLSSLDHSRWETFTEDNVKRRRHT
;
A
#
# COMPACT_ATOMS: atom_id res chain seq x y z
N MET A 1 -48.31 47.67 37.21
CA MET A 1 -47.39 46.70 37.86
C MET A 1 -48.04 45.34 37.75
N MET A 2 -47.51 44.46 36.90
CA MET A 2 -47.39 42.99 36.98
C MET A 2 -47.11 42.45 35.56
N THR A 3 -46.02 41.70 35.42
CA THR A 3 -45.46 41.07 34.21
C THR A 3 -46.13 39.71 33.96
N ILE A 4 -46.19 39.24 32.70
CA ILE A 4 -45.71 37.90 32.24
C ILE A 4 -46.11 37.62 30.76
N ILE A 5 -45.07 37.48 29.90
CA ILE A 5 -44.78 36.44 28.87
C ILE A 5 -45.85 36.15 27.81
N GLY A 6 -45.65 36.17 26.48
CA GLY A 6 -44.44 36.05 25.66
C GLY A 6 -44.60 34.85 24.70
N THR A 7 -44.73 35.09 23.40
CA THR A 7 -44.48 34.07 22.35
C THR A 7 -43.92 34.80 21.12
N THR A 8 -42.60 34.79 20.97
CA THR A 8 -41.92 35.09 19.71
C THR A 8 -41.82 33.82 18.87
N GLU A 9 -42.03 33.99 17.58
CA GLU A 9 -41.62 33.07 16.53
C GLU A 9 -40.10 33.00 16.57
N ASP A 10 -39.53 31.81 16.79
CA ASP A 10 -38.09 31.58 16.61
C ASP A 10 -37.88 30.22 15.92
N ASP A 11 -37.42 30.38 14.69
CA ASP A 11 -36.81 29.47 13.74
C ASP A 11 -36.44 28.06 14.21
N ILE A 12 -36.95 27.08 13.43
CA ILE A 12 -36.42 25.72 13.38
C ILE A 12 -35.02 25.79 12.75
N ILE A 13 -34.00 25.91 13.59
CA ILE A 13 -32.62 25.66 13.17
C ILE A 13 -32.46 24.15 13.05
N VAL A 14 -32.50 23.66 11.80
CA VAL A 14 -31.97 22.33 11.47
C VAL A 14 -30.47 22.43 11.66
N ASP A 15 -29.99 21.92 12.78
CA ASP A 15 -28.57 21.85 13.10
C ASP A 15 -27.89 21.03 12.00
N GLN A 16 -27.14 21.72 11.14
CA GLN A 16 -26.23 21.07 10.20
C GLN A 16 -25.16 20.42 11.07
N VAL A 17 -25.25 19.10 11.25
CA VAL A 17 -24.13 18.31 11.78
C VAL A 17 -23.00 18.43 10.78
N THR A 18 -22.15 19.43 11.02
CA THR A 18 -20.84 19.60 10.43
C THR A 18 -20.10 18.29 10.60
N SER A 19 -19.77 17.69 9.46
CA SER A 19 -18.82 16.60 9.29
C SER A 19 -17.68 16.72 10.30
N GLN A 20 -17.70 15.80 11.24
CA GLN A 20 -16.75 15.67 12.33
C GLN A 20 -15.33 15.56 11.75
N ASP A 21 -14.47 16.44 12.22
CA ASP A 21 -13.07 16.59 11.83
C ASP A 21 -12.36 15.23 11.74
N THR A 22 -11.99 14.84 10.53
CA THR A 22 -11.00 13.79 10.32
C THR A 22 -9.65 14.38 10.69
N VAL A 23 -9.15 13.96 11.86
CA VAL A 23 -7.83 14.27 12.38
C VAL A 23 -6.78 13.87 11.33
N ASP A 24 -6.21 14.85 10.65
CA ASP A 24 -5.07 14.70 9.73
C ASP A 24 -3.77 14.88 10.54
N ASP A 25 -3.58 14.02 11.55
CA ASP A 25 -2.38 14.05 12.40
C ASP A 25 -1.36 13.03 11.86
N PHE A 26 -0.66 13.41 10.79
CA PHE A 26 0.59 12.77 10.39
C PHE A 26 1.75 13.78 10.45
N GLU A 27 1.99 14.33 11.63
CA GLU A 27 3.21 15.05 11.94
C GLU A 27 4.32 14.02 12.24
N LEU A 28 5.21 13.81 11.27
CA LEU A 28 6.44 13.04 11.43
C LEU A 28 7.33 13.70 12.49
N GLY A 29 7.50 13.00 13.61
CA GLY A 29 8.55 13.30 14.58
C GLY A 29 9.94 13.26 13.92
N LYS A 30 10.75 14.25 14.26
CA LYS A 30 12.08 14.53 13.70
C LYS A 30 13.03 13.32 13.69
N ASP A 31 13.86 13.30 12.65
CA ASP A 31 14.93 12.34 12.36
C ASP A 31 15.75 11.95 13.59
N GLU A 32 15.56 10.71 14.09
CA GLU A 32 16.58 10.01 14.86
C GLU A 32 17.38 9.11 13.92
N VAL A 33 18.69 9.32 13.86
CA VAL A 33 19.62 8.45 13.15
C VAL A 33 19.72 7.15 13.95
N VAL A 34 19.02 6.11 13.52
CA VAL A 34 19.04 4.79 14.17
C VAL A 34 20.07 3.88 13.48
N ASP A 35 20.99 3.32 14.27
CA ASP A 35 21.93 2.28 13.82
C ASP A 35 21.15 1.08 13.23
N VAL A 36 21.38 0.82 11.94
CA VAL A 36 20.75 -0.27 11.19
C VAL A 36 21.39 -1.59 11.63
N LYS A 37 20.69 -2.35 12.48
CA LYS A 37 21.01 -3.75 12.73
C LYS A 37 20.23 -4.62 11.75
N ASP A 38 20.92 -5.57 11.12
CA ASP A 38 20.30 -6.64 10.34
C ASP A 38 19.30 -7.39 11.23
N LYS A 39 18.01 -7.07 11.08
CA LYS A 39 16.94 -7.68 11.83
C LYS A 39 16.40 -8.82 10.99
N GLU A 40 16.61 -10.05 11.46
CA GLU A 40 16.09 -11.24 10.79
C GLU A 40 14.54 -11.16 10.74
N ILE A 41 14.01 -11.08 9.52
CA ILE A 41 12.58 -10.95 9.27
C ILE A 41 11.93 -12.27 9.66
N LYS A 42 11.03 -12.24 10.66
CA LYS A 42 10.23 -13.42 11.01
C LYS A 42 9.05 -13.52 10.04
N PRO A 43 9.01 -14.52 9.15
CA PRO A 43 7.87 -14.71 8.27
C PRO A 43 6.62 -15.03 9.11
N VAL A 44 5.52 -14.31 8.85
CA VAL A 44 4.19 -14.57 9.42
C VAL A 44 3.58 -15.82 8.77
N ASN A 45 3.86 -16.05 7.49
CA ASN A 45 3.50 -17.25 6.75
C ASN A 45 4.71 -17.75 5.94
N PRO A 46 4.88 -19.07 5.76
CA PRO A 46 5.98 -19.61 4.97
C PRO A 46 5.88 -19.15 3.50
N CYS A 47 7.04 -18.86 2.87
CA CYS A 47 7.10 -18.56 1.45
C CYS A 47 6.66 -19.77 0.61
N CYS A 48 5.85 -19.52 -0.42
CA CYS A 48 5.37 -20.58 -1.30
C CYS A 48 6.47 -20.95 -2.32
N LYS A 49 6.73 -22.24 -2.54
CA LYS A 49 7.70 -22.68 -3.57
C LYS A 49 7.23 -22.22 -4.96
N GLY A 50 8.09 -21.50 -5.68
CA GLY A 50 7.87 -21.09 -7.07
C GLY A 50 7.20 -19.73 -7.26
N LYS A 51 6.75 -19.06 -6.19
CA LYS A 51 6.21 -17.69 -6.28
C LYS A 51 7.34 -16.65 -6.29
N LYS A 52 7.09 -15.53 -6.96
CA LYS A 52 7.94 -14.33 -6.87
C LYS A 52 7.68 -13.61 -5.55
N LEU A 53 8.57 -12.72 -5.13
CA LEU A 53 8.39 -11.96 -3.90
C LEU A 53 7.90 -10.55 -4.22
N ARG A 54 6.92 -10.07 -3.46
CA ARG A 54 6.41 -8.72 -3.60
C ARG A 54 6.43 -8.02 -2.25
N VAL A 55 6.96 -6.80 -2.25
CA VAL A 55 6.95 -5.91 -1.10
C VAL A 55 6.02 -4.74 -1.40
N LEU A 56 4.99 -4.53 -0.59
CA LEU A 56 4.13 -3.36 -0.68
C LEU A 56 4.46 -2.39 0.43
N ASP A 57 4.65 -1.12 0.09
CA ASP A 57 4.43 -0.04 1.05
C ASP A 57 2.94 0.04 1.40
N ILE A 58 2.67 0.33 2.66
CA ILE A 58 1.34 0.46 3.24
C ILE A 58 0.92 1.94 3.31
N ASP A 59 1.88 2.84 3.49
CA ASP A 59 1.61 4.23 3.79
C ASP A 59 1.23 4.97 2.51
N TYR A 60 0.08 5.66 2.52
CA TYR A 60 -0.57 6.28 1.35
C TYR A 60 -0.89 5.36 0.16
N THR A 61 -0.79 4.03 0.34
CA THR A 61 -0.97 3.02 -0.73
C THR A 61 -2.28 2.22 -0.60
N LEU A 62 -2.77 1.94 0.62
CA LEU A 62 -3.78 0.89 0.86
C LEU A 62 -5.14 1.39 1.38
N PHE A 63 -5.67 2.51 0.89
CA PHE A 63 -7.01 2.99 1.31
C PHE A 63 -8.05 3.00 0.18
N ASP A 64 -7.88 2.09 -0.77
CA ASP A 64 -8.75 1.91 -1.92
C ASP A 64 -9.69 0.70 -1.70
N HIS A 65 -10.92 0.80 -2.20
CA HIS A 65 -11.89 -0.29 -2.23
C HIS A 65 -11.43 -1.50 -3.05
N HIS A 66 -10.49 -1.32 -3.98
CA HIS A 66 -9.87 -2.42 -4.75
C HIS A 66 -8.75 -3.16 -4.00
N LEU A 67 -8.45 -2.78 -2.76
CA LEU A 67 -7.33 -3.36 -1.99
C LEU A 67 -7.39 -4.89 -1.90
N HIS A 68 -8.53 -5.45 -1.50
CA HIS A 68 -8.63 -6.90 -1.31
C HIS A 68 -8.57 -7.65 -2.64
N GLU A 69 -9.17 -7.12 -3.69
CA GLU A 69 -9.12 -7.70 -5.04
C GLU A 69 -7.68 -7.73 -5.55
N PHE A 70 -6.96 -6.62 -5.42
CA PHE A 70 -5.56 -6.51 -5.77
C PHE A 70 -4.66 -7.48 -4.99
N LEU A 71 -4.84 -7.57 -3.67
CA LEU A 71 -4.06 -8.50 -2.84
C LEU A 71 -4.38 -9.96 -3.18
N THR A 72 -5.64 -10.30 -3.45
CA THR A 72 -6.02 -11.64 -3.93
C THR A 72 -5.36 -11.97 -5.26
N ALA A 73 -5.45 -11.07 -6.25
CA ALA A 73 -4.86 -11.29 -7.57
C ALA A 73 -3.32 -11.40 -7.49
N ALA A 74 -2.67 -10.51 -6.74
CA ALA A 74 -1.23 -10.57 -6.55
C ALA A 74 -0.80 -11.83 -5.80
N TYR A 75 -1.58 -12.30 -4.82
CA TYR A 75 -1.24 -13.49 -4.06
C TYR A 75 -1.23 -14.78 -4.90
N ALA A 76 -1.88 -14.79 -6.06
CA ALA A 76 -1.78 -15.92 -6.98
C ALA A 76 -0.32 -16.18 -7.40
N GLU A 77 0.43 -15.12 -7.67
CA GLU A 77 1.78 -15.18 -8.26
C GLU A 77 2.90 -14.76 -7.31
N TYR A 78 2.57 -14.00 -6.26
CA TYR A 78 3.53 -13.38 -5.37
C TYR A 78 3.29 -13.73 -3.89
N ASP A 79 4.38 -13.96 -3.17
CA ASP A 79 4.38 -13.81 -1.70
C ASP A 79 4.33 -12.32 -1.36
N ILE A 80 3.51 -11.94 -0.37
CA ILE A 80 3.21 -10.54 -0.06
C ILE A 80 3.85 -10.14 1.27
N ILE A 81 4.76 -9.19 1.24
CA ILE A 81 5.32 -8.52 2.42
C ILE A 81 4.77 -7.11 2.49
N LEU A 82 4.34 -6.69 3.68
CA LEU A 82 3.92 -5.32 3.93
C LEU A 82 5.04 -4.57 4.65
N TRP A 83 5.42 -3.41 4.13
CA TRP A 83 6.42 -2.51 4.71
C TRP A 83 5.77 -1.18 5.07
N SER A 84 6.15 -0.59 6.20
CA SER A 84 5.68 0.74 6.60
C SER A 84 6.82 1.55 7.19
N ALA A 85 6.80 2.85 6.93
CA ALA A 85 7.71 3.81 7.55
C ALA A 85 7.36 4.13 9.01
N THR A 86 6.36 3.45 9.59
CA THR A 86 5.89 3.64 10.97
C THR A 86 6.29 2.48 11.90
N SER A 87 5.82 2.50 13.15
CA SER A 87 6.09 1.42 14.11
C SER A 87 5.28 0.15 13.80
N MET A 88 5.84 -1.03 14.09
CA MET A 88 5.15 -2.31 13.87
C MET A 88 3.76 -2.39 14.54
N LYS A 89 3.60 -1.79 15.72
CA LYS A 89 2.30 -1.74 16.41
C LYS A 89 1.24 -1.00 15.60
N CYS A 90 1.61 0.07 14.90
CA CYS A 90 0.71 0.81 14.02
C CYS A 90 0.31 -0.07 12.81
N VAL A 91 1.28 -0.77 12.24
CA VAL A 91 1.06 -1.70 11.11
C VAL A 91 0.07 -2.80 11.48
N GLU A 92 0.30 -3.50 12.59
CA GLU A 92 -0.58 -4.60 13.03
C GLU A 92 -2.01 -4.15 13.31
N LEU A 93 -2.18 -3.03 14.03
CA LEU A 93 -3.50 -2.47 14.31
C LEU A 93 -4.23 -2.09 13.02
N LYS A 94 -3.59 -1.30 12.16
CA LYS A 94 -4.19 -0.81 10.91
C LYS A 94 -4.53 -1.94 9.95
N MET A 95 -3.61 -2.89 9.73
CA MET A 95 -3.85 -4.02 8.84
C MET A 95 -4.86 -5.01 9.43
N GLY A 96 -4.97 -5.08 10.76
CA GLY A 96 -6.03 -5.82 11.46
C GLY A 96 -7.41 -5.21 11.23
N GLU A 97 -7.55 -3.89 11.41
CA GLU A 97 -8.80 -3.15 11.20
C GLU A 97 -9.28 -3.21 9.74
N LEU A 98 -8.36 -3.13 8.78
CA LEU A 98 -8.67 -3.28 7.35
C LEU A 98 -8.95 -4.74 6.94
N GLY A 99 -8.88 -5.70 7.87
CA GLY A 99 -9.11 -7.13 7.57
C GLY A 99 -8.03 -7.77 6.69
N VAL A 100 -6.90 -7.09 6.48
CA VAL A 100 -5.81 -7.54 5.60
C VAL A 100 -5.10 -8.76 6.19
N LEU A 101 -4.92 -8.80 7.52
CA LEU A 101 -4.20 -9.90 8.18
C LEU A 101 -5.02 -11.20 8.28
N ASN A 102 -6.35 -11.12 8.17
CA ASN A 102 -7.27 -12.24 8.42
C ASN A 102 -8.16 -12.57 7.22
N ASN A 103 -7.74 -12.20 6.00
CA ASN A 103 -8.51 -12.50 4.80
C ASN A 103 -8.39 -14.01 4.43
N PRO A 104 -9.48 -14.68 4.01
CA PRO A 104 -9.42 -16.07 3.55
C PRO A 104 -8.80 -16.24 2.15
N ASN A 105 -8.80 -15.19 1.32
CA ASN A 105 -8.41 -15.27 -0.09
C ASN A 105 -6.92 -15.02 -0.35
N TYR A 106 -6.17 -14.55 0.64
CA TYR A 106 -4.73 -14.35 0.53
C TYR A 106 -4.04 -14.43 1.90
N LYS A 107 -2.70 -14.49 1.90
CA LYS A 107 -1.88 -14.47 3.12
C LYS A 107 -0.77 -13.44 3.00
N ILE A 108 -0.49 -12.76 4.10
CA ILE A 108 0.65 -11.86 4.23
C ILE A 108 1.84 -12.65 4.78
N THR A 109 2.91 -12.72 4.00
CA THR A 109 4.14 -13.47 4.30
C THR A 109 4.95 -12.82 5.40
N GLY A 110 4.98 -11.48 5.48
CA GLY A 110 5.74 -10.76 6.50
C GLY A 110 5.30 -9.31 6.67
N LEU A 111 5.60 -8.76 7.84
CA LEU A 111 5.43 -7.34 8.17
C LEU A 111 6.81 -6.75 8.46
N LEU A 112 7.08 -5.58 7.90
CA LEU A 112 8.33 -4.84 8.05
C LEU A 112 8.03 -3.41 8.53
N ASP A 113 8.84 -2.95 9.48
CA ASP A 113 8.81 -1.56 9.96
C ASP A 113 9.94 -0.75 9.32
N HIS A 114 9.99 0.55 9.62
CA HIS A 114 11.03 1.48 9.15
C HIS A 114 12.46 1.07 9.51
N LEU A 115 12.64 0.20 10.51
CA LEU A 115 13.95 -0.31 10.91
C LEU A 115 14.42 -1.47 10.02
N ALA A 116 13.49 -2.13 9.33
CA ALA A 116 13.80 -3.19 8.39
C ALA A 116 14.25 -2.59 7.05
N MET A 117 15.56 -2.53 6.83
CA MET A 117 16.10 -2.37 5.49
C MET A 117 15.99 -3.68 4.72
N ILE A 118 15.37 -3.61 3.54
CA ILE A 118 15.32 -4.72 2.59
C ILE A 118 16.67 -4.78 1.86
N THR A 119 17.67 -5.43 2.45
CA THR A 119 19.00 -5.60 1.85
C THR A 119 19.24 -6.99 1.26
N SER A 120 18.40 -7.99 1.54
CA SER A 120 18.70 -9.39 1.26
C SER A 120 17.74 -10.15 0.32
N TYR A 121 16.79 -9.48 -0.35
CA TYR A 121 15.94 -10.14 -1.34
C TYR A 121 16.53 -10.06 -2.76
N ILE A 122 16.48 -11.18 -3.49
CA ILE A 122 17.10 -11.33 -4.81
C ILE A 122 16.41 -10.37 -5.79
N ALA A 123 17.19 -9.44 -6.34
CA ALA A 123 16.73 -8.41 -7.28
C ALA A 123 15.98 -8.96 -8.50
N GLN A 124 16.21 -10.23 -8.86
CA GLN A 124 15.59 -10.89 -10.02
C GLN A 124 14.09 -11.17 -9.84
N ASN A 125 13.61 -11.29 -8.60
CA ASN A 125 12.24 -11.75 -8.30
C ASN A 125 11.48 -10.87 -7.31
N THR A 126 11.99 -9.66 -7.04
CA THR A 126 11.40 -8.75 -6.06
C THR A 126 10.88 -7.50 -6.74
N ILE A 127 9.71 -7.02 -6.35
CA ILE A 127 9.24 -5.68 -6.71
C ILE A 127 8.67 -4.97 -5.48
N MET A 128 9.04 -3.71 -5.30
CA MET A 128 8.63 -2.86 -4.19
C MET A 128 7.76 -1.71 -4.69
N PHE A 129 6.53 -1.58 -4.18
CA PHE A 129 5.67 -0.44 -4.50
C PHE A 129 5.77 0.59 -3.39
N ASN A 130 6.04 1.85 -3.74
CA ASN A 130 6.17 2.93 -2.76
C ASN A 130 5.92 4.29 -3.43
N ASP A 131 5.22 5.22 -2.79
CA ASP A 131 4.98 6.55 -3.36
C ASP A 131 6.24 7.46 -3.28
N LEU A 132 7.21 7.10 -2.42
CA LEU A 132 8.41 7.87 -2.14
C LEU A 132 9.67 7.15 -2.67
N ARG A 133 10.29 7.73 -3.70
CA ARG A 133 11.51 7.19 -4.33
C ARG A 133 12.67 6.94 -3.36
N ARG A 134 12.75 7.71 -2.27
CA ARG A 134 13.82 7.56 -1.27
C ARG A 134 13.83 6.17 -0.62
N ASN A 135 12.66 5.54 -0.49
CA ASN A 135 12.51 4.27 0.22
C ASN A 135 13.14 3.08 -0.51
N PHE A 136 13.44 3.23 -1.80
CA PHE A 136 14.13 2.23 -2.61
C PHE A 136 15.43 2.75 -3.22
N VAL A 137 16.06 3.79 -2.65
CA VAL A 137 17.37 4.32 -3.12
C VAL A 137 18.47 3.25 -3.10
N MET A 138 18.40 2.32 -2.15
CA MET A 138 19.36 1.21 -2.06
C MET A 138 19.09 0.09 -3.09
N ASN A 139 17.87 0.01 -3.63
CA ASN A 139 17.46 -0.99 -4.62
C ASN A 139 16.56 -0.35 -5.70
N PRO A 140 17.06 0.63 -6.47
CA PRO A 140 16.20 1.47 -7.32
C PRO A 140 15.58 0.69 -8.48
N GLN A 141 16.27 -0.37 -8.93
CA GLN A 141 15.80 -1.26 -10.00
C GLN A 141 14.53 -2.03 -9.62
N ASN A 142 14.29 -2.28 -8.33
CA ASN A 142 13.14 -3.04 -7.85
C ASN A 142 11.98 -2.14 -7.40
N GLY A 143 12.18 -0.82 -7.38
CA GLY A 143 11.19 0.14 -6.94
C GLY A 143 10.27 0.57 -8.07
N LEU A 144 8.96 0.40 -7.88
CA LEU A 144 7.92 1.01 -8.70
C LEU A 144 7.29 2.15 -7.90
N LYS A 145 7.42 3.36 -8.43
CA LYS A 145 6.79 4.54 -7.82
C LYS A 145 5.31 4.58 -8.19
N ILE A 146 4.45 4.52 -7.19
CA ILE A 146 3.00 4.69 -7.35
C ILE A 146 2.58 6.15 -7.09
N ARG A 147 1.36 6.53 -7.44
CA ARG A 147 0.78 7.79 -7.00
C ARG A 147 0.27 7.61 -5.56
N PRO A 148 0.44 8.64 -4.70
CA PRO A 148 -0.11 8.59 -3.36
C PRO A 148 -1.63 8.71 -3.44
N PHE A 149 -2.34 7.79 -2.80
CA PHE A 149 -3.79 7.87 -2.67
C PHE A 149 -4.16 8.96 -1.64
N ARG A 150 -4.75 10.06 -2.11
CA ARG A 150 -5.08 11.24 -1.29
C ARG A 150 -6.55 11.60 -1.41
N LYS A 151 -7.12 12.17 -0.34
CA LYS A 151 -8.52 12.62 -0.28
C LYS A 151 -9.50 11.51 -0.68
N ALA A 152 -9.42 10.38 0.04
CA ALA A 152 -10.21 9.18 -0.22
C ALA A 152 -11.71 9.48 -0.41
N HIS A 153 -12.27 10.38 0.41
CA HIS A 153 -13.68 10.78 0.33
C HIS A 153 -14.09 11.44 -0.99
N VAL A 154 -13.14 11.96 -1.79
CA VAL A 154 -13.39 12.58 -3.10
C VAL A 154 -12.98 11.67 -4.26
N ASN A 155 -11.87 10.94 -4.08
CA ASN A 155 -11.17 10.32 -5.20
C ASN A 155 -11.36 8.80 -5.30
N ARG A 156 -11.93 8.15 -4.27
CA ARG A 156 -12.07 6.68 -4.21
C ARG A 156 -12.73 6.07 -5.45
N ASP A 157 -13.72 6.73 -6.04
CA ASP A 157 -14.49 6.18 -7.17
C ASP A 157 -13.83 6.47 -8.54
N LYS A 158 -12.68 7.13 -8.55
CA LYS A 158 -11.93 7.53 -9.75
C LYS A 158 -10.51 6.99 -9.79
N ASP A 159 -10.09 6.32 -8.72
CA ASP A 159 -8.74 5.78 -8.60
C ASP A 159 -8.74 4.34 -9.11
N ASP A 160 -8.10 4.15 -10.26
CA ASP A 160 -7.93 2.84 -10.89
C ASP A 160 -6.50 2.31 -10.72
N GLU A 161 -5.67 2.92 -9.86
CA GLU A 161 -4.24 2.61 -9.81
C GLU A 161 -3.99 1.17 -9.36
N LEU A 162 -4.73 0.67 -8.36
CA LEU A 162 -4.60 -0.73 -7.93
C LEU A 162 -5.05 -1.71 -9.02
N ILE A 163 -6.04 -1.34 -9.83
CA ILE A 163 -6.49 -2.16 -10.98
C ILE A 163 -5.36 -2.25 -12.01
N MET A 164 -4.79 -1.10 -12.39
CA MET A 164 -3.68 -1.06 -13.36
C MET A 164 -2.43 -1.79 -12.83
N LEU A 165 -2.12 -1.64 -11.54
CA LEU A 165 -1.02 -2.36 -10.90
C LEU A 165 -1.26 -3.87 -10.86
N THR A 166 -2.51 -4.31 -10.69
CA THR A 166 -2.88 -5.73 -10.79
C THR A 166 -2.51 -6.27 -12.17
N GLN A 167 -2.94 -5.60 -13.24
CA GLN A 167 -2.64 -6.01 -14.61
C GLN A 167 -1.14 -6.06 -14.88
N TYR A 168 -0.41 -5.05 -14.40
CA TYR A 168 1.04 -4.99 -14.53
C TYR A 168 1.73 -6.19 -13.85
N LEU A 169 1.36 -6.50 -12.60
CA LEU A 169 1.93 -7.61 -11.84
C LEU A 169 1.67 -8.95 -12.51
N LEU A 170 0.43 -9.20 -12.94
CA LEU A 170 0.09 -10.44 -13.63
C LEU A 170 0.87 -10.59 -14.94
N ALA A 171 1.07 -9.48 -15.68
CA ALA A 171 1.86 -9.50 -16.91
C ALA A 171 3.34 -9.82 -16.68
N ILE A 172 3.96 -9.27 -15.63
CA ILE A 172 5.40 -9.50 -15.36
C ILE A 172 5.66 -10.78 -14.56
N ALA A 173 4.63 -11.37 -13.94
CA ALA A 173 4.74 -12.65 -13.22
C ALA A 173 5.25 -13.78 -14.14
N GLU A 174 4.90 -13.70 -15.42
CA GLU A 174 5.28 -14.65 -16.47
C GLU A 174 6.78 -14.61 -16.86
N LEU A 175 7.55 -13.62 -16.40
CA LEU A 175 8.97 -13.45 -16.75
C LEU A 175 9.84 -14.16 -15.71
N ASP A 176 10.92 -14.83 -16.12
CA ASP A 176 11.83 -15.47 -15.15
C ASP A 176 12.67 -14.47 -14.35
N ASP A 177 12.98 -13.30 -14.95
CA ASP A 177 13.82 -12.25 -14.35
C ASP A 177 13.20 -10.86 -14.53
N LEU A 178 13.04 -10.13 -13.42
CA LEU A 178 12.52 -8.77 -13.37
C LEU A 178 13.63 -7.70 -13.49
N SER A 179 14.91 -8.09 -13.40
CA SER A 179 16.04 -7.15 -13.32
C SER A 179 16.24 -6.26 -14.56
N SER A 180 15.62 -6.63 -15.69
CA SER A 180 15.67 -5.88 -16.94
C SER A 180 14.47 -4.94 -17.16
N LEU A 181 13.51 -4.92 -16.23
CA LEU A 181 12.29 -4.13 -16.36
C LEU A 181 12.52 -2.65 -16.01
N ASP A 182 12.03 -1.76 -16.87
CA ASP A 182 11.91 -0.35 -16.52
C ASP A 182 10.54 -0.08 -15.89
N HIS A 183 10.48 -0.11 -14.55
CA HIS A 183 9.26 0.14 -13.79
C HIS A 183 8.79 1.60 -13.88
N SER A 184 9.58 2.54 -14.41
CA SER A 184 9.13 3.94 -14.55
C SER A 184 8.05 4.12 -15.62
N ARG A 185 7.86 3.11 -16.48
CA ARG A 185 6.89 3.11 -17.60
C ARG A 185 5.83 2.03 -17.46
N TRP A 186 5.62 1.53 -16.25
CA TRP A 186 4.72 0.41 -15.95
C TRP A 186 3.29 0.60 -16.50
N GLU A 187 2.78 1.83 -16.50
CA GLU A 187 1.43 2.16 -17.02
C GLU A 187 1.26 1.88 -18.51
N THR A 188 2.36 1.86 -19.26
CA THR A 188 2.36 1.56 -20.70
C THR A 188 2.66 0.09 -21.00
N PHE A 189 2.82 -0.73 -19.95
CA PHE A 189 3.21 -2.10 -20.08
C PHE A 189 2.01 -2.99 -20.40
N THR A 190 1.93 -3.47 -21.65
CA THR A 190 0.85 -4.34 -22.13
C THR A 190 1.32 -5.79 -22.24
N GLU A 191 0.37 -6.73 -22.34
CA GLU A 191 0.64 -8.15 -22.60
C GLU A 191 1.49 -8.39 -23.87
N ASP A 192 1.38 -7.52 -24.87
CA ASP A 192 2.18 -7.60 -26.09
C ASP A 192 3.68 -7.39 -25.82
N ASN A 193 4.04 -6.68 -24.76
CA ASN A 193 5.43 -6.54 -24.33
C ASN A 193 5.97 -7.84 -23.73
N VAL A 194 5.11 -8.66 -23.11
CA VAL A 194 5.48 -9.95 -22.53
C VAL A 194 5.74 -10.97 -23.63
N LYS A 195 4.85 -11.06 -24.63
CA LYS A 195 5.00 -11.98 -25.77
C LYS A 195 6.29 -11.74 -26.55
N ARG A 196 6.70 -10.48 -26.75
CA ARG A 196 7.96 -10.15 -27.45
C ARG A 196 9.20 -10.60 -26.69
N ARG A 197 9.16 -10.59 -25.35
CA ARG A 197 10.30 -10.96 -24.49
C ARG A 197 10.43 -12.47 -24.27
N ARG A 198 9.37 -13.25 -24.45
CA ARG A 198 9.43 -14.72 -24.47
C ARG A 198 10.12 -15.31 -25.72
N HIS A 199 10.31 -14.50 -26.76
CA HIS A 199 10.93 -14.89 -28.03
C HIS A 199 12.36 -14.37 -28.22
N THR A 200 12.98 -13.82 -27.18
CA THR A 200 14.38 -13.36 -27.18
C THR A 200 15.17 -14.21 -26.20
#